data_AF-A0A0F6ML26-F1
#
_entry.id   AF-A0A0F6ML26-F1
#
_cell.length_a   1.000
_cell.length_b   1.000
_cell.length_c   1.000
_cell.angle_alpha   90.00
_cell.angle_beta   90.00
_cell.angle_gamma   90.00
#
_symmetry.space_group_name_H-M   'P 1'
#
loop_
_entity.id
_entity.type
_entity.pdbx_description
1 polymer ?
#
loop_
_entity_poly.entity_id
_entity_poly.type
_entity_poly.pdbx_seq_one_letter_code
_entity_poly.pdbx_strand_id
1 'polypeptide(L)'
;MAIKFYSLGAAEEVTGSKHILEVDGHKYLIDCGAFQGKRAEADKKNRDFNVPAPELEAVILTHGHYDHCGLLPLLGKHGFTGNIYATPATRDIANLVMMDSARIQARDREYLSKQAAKKGETFKWVPLFDETDVIQTVNQFVTISYHRPAWIGPNVQLEFYDAGHILGSAMAVITTKDSDGKEVKIAFTGDLGRKNKAIIRDPDIIPPVDYIVIESTYGNRRHEETDNALKLLAEKTQEIVQNKGKMIIPAFAVERTQEIVYYFHLLADKKIIPDIPIYVDSPMAVNATSIFQVHPECYDAQTHEAFLIHHKNPFGFNSLKFITSVAESKELNNIDGPMVIISADGMCEFGRITHHLANNIEKPSTKVLLVGFMAEDTLGRRLQNKEQEVKIFGEWHQVRAEILQINAFSAHADYFESREWLDSLENPKLKTIFLVHGEPKAQTYFTQYLNENGYNDVKTVKYGRTYKLD
;
A
#
# COMPACT_ATOMS: atom_id res chain seq x y z
N MET A 1 16.61 7.21 -31.10
CA MET A 1 15.78 6.51 -30.10
C MET A 1 14.33 6.95 -30.24
N ALA A 2 13.38 6.02 -30.25
CA ALA A 2 11.96 6.31 -30.12
C ALA A 2 11.48 5.79 -28.77
N ILE A 3 11.26 6.70 -27.82
CA ILE A 3 10.72 6.37 -26.50
C ILE A 3 9.28 6.85 -26.40
N LYS A 4 8.38 5.96 -25.97
CA LYS A 4 6.98 6.28 -25.73
C LYS A 4 6.57 5.82 -24.34
N PHE A 5 5.73 6.61 -23.70
CA PHE A 5 5.11 6.29 -22.43
C PHE A 5 3.59 6.42 -22.56
N TYR A 6 2.84 5.45 -22.03
CA TYR A 6 1.39 5.57 -21.87
C TYR A 6 0.92 4.78 -20.65
N SER A 7 -0.27 5.11 -20.17
CA SER A 7 -0.85 4.44 -19.01
C SER A 7 -2.13 3.67 -19.35
N LEU A 8 -2.30 2.50 -18.74
CA LEU A 8 -3.48 1.64 -18.78
C LEU A 8 -4.16 1.52 -17.40
N GLY A 9 -3.82 2.39 -16.46
CA GLY A 9 -4.45 2.49 -15.14
C GLY A 9 -3.77 3.55 -14.28
N ALA A 10 -4.32 3.87 -13.11
CA ALA A 10 -3.85 4.99 -12.27
C ALA A 10 -3.65 6.31 -13.07
N ALA A 11 -4.50 6.56 -14.06
CA ALA A 11 -4.49 7.78 -14.88
C ALA A 11 -5.77 8.56 -14.60
N GLU A 12 -5.65 9.64 -13.82
CA GLU A 12 -6.78 10.34 -13.19
C GLU A 12 -7.61 9.47 -12.22
N GLU A 13 -6.98 8.42 -11.69
CA GLU A 13 -7.49 7.57 -10.62
C GLU A 13 -6.32 7.08 -9.76
N VAL A 14 -6.60 6.63 -8.54
CA VAL A 14 -5.58 6.20 -7.58
C VAL A 14 -5.13 4.75 -7.84
N THR A 15 -6.03 3.86 -8.22
CA THR A 15 -5.71 2.42 -8.22
C THR A 15 -5.46 1.83 -9.61
N GLY A 16 -4.88 0.64 -9.62
CA GLY A 16 -4.65 -0.14 -10.83
C GLY A 16 -3.46 0.35 -11.64
N SER A 17 -2.36 0.75 -10.97
CA SER A 17 -1.13 1.21 -11.62
C SER A 17 -0.65 0.22 -12.68
N LYS A 18 -0.56 0.72 -13.93
CA LYS A 18 -0.16 -0.04 -15.13
C LYS A 18 0.39 0.94 -16.16
N HIS A 19 1.69 1.00 -16.30
CA HIS A 19 2.36 1.96 -17.17
C HIS A 19 3.23 1.25 -18.19
N ILE A 20 3.10 1.59 -19.46
CA ILE A 20 3.93 1.00 -20.52
C ILE A 20 4.99 2.02 -20.93
N LEU A 21 6.24 1.60 -20.83
CA LEU A 21 7.38 2.25 -21.45
C LEU A 21 7.79 1.44 -22.68
N GLU A 22 7.74 2.06 -23.85
CA GLU A 22 8.23 1.48 -25.11
C GLU A 22 9.55 2.16 -25.49
N VAL A 23 10.59 1.35 -25.73
CA VAL A 23 11.92 1.80 -26.14
C VAL A 23 12.29 1.07 -27.42
N ASP A 24 12.35 1.79 -28.54
CA ASP A 24 12.69 1.25 -29.86
C ASP A 24 11.86 -0.01 -30.24
N GLY A 25 10.60 -0.05 -29.80
CA GLY A 25 9.65 -1.14 -30.06
C GLY A 25 9.57 -2.22 -28.97
N HIS A 26 10.49 -2.25 -28.01
CA HIS A 26 10.42 -3.15 -26.84
C HIS A 26 9.55 -2.54 -25.74
N LYS A 27 8.61 -3.32 -25.20
CA LYS A 27 7.66 -2.85 -24.19
C LYS A 27 8.01 -3.38 -22.80
N TYR A 28 8.06 -2.46 -21.84
CA TYR A 28 8.27 -2.75 -20.43
C TYR A 28 7.05 -2.26 -19.67
N LEU A 29 6.49 -3.13 -18.82
CA LEU A 29 5.36 -2.78 -17.96
C LEU A 29 5.89 -2.37 -16.59
N ILE A 30 5.57 -1.16 -16.15
CA ILE A 30 5.80 -0.70 -14.78
C ILE A 30 4.48 -0.89 -14.03
N ASP A 31 4.52 -1.75 -13.02
CA ASP A 31 3.40 -2.24 -12.22
C ASP A 31 2.28 -2.97 -13.01
N CYS A 32 1.61 -3.91 -12.35
CA CYS A 32 0.41 -4.59 -12.86
C CYS A 32 -0.65 -4.68 -11.75
N GLY A 33 -1.21 -3.53 -11.41
CA GLY A 33 -2.10 -3.36 -10.27
C GLY A 33 -3.56 -3.68 -10.51
N ALA A 34 -4.27 -4.08 -9.47
CA ALA A 34 -5.73 -4.19 -9.51
C ALA A 34 -6.42 -2.84 -9.26
N PHE A 35 -7.46 -2.55 -10.04
CA PHE A 35 -8.40 -1.48 -9.72
C PHE A 35 -9.20 -1.85 -8.47
N GLN A 36 -9.34 -0.91 -7.55
CA GLN A 36 -10.13 -1.06 -6.32
C GLN A 36 -11.25 -0.01 -6.29
N GLY A 37 -12.25 -0.23 -5.42
CA GLY A 37 -13.43 0.62 -5.30
C GLY A 37 -14.73 -0.18 -5.33
N LYS A 38 -15.79 0.39 -5.91
CA LYS A 38 -17.10 -0.28 -6.01
C LYS A 38 -16.95 -1.63 -6.70
N ARG A 39 -17.36 -2.69 -6.00
CA ARG A 39 -17.09 -4.10 -6.38
C ARG A 39 -17.37 -4.41 -7.86
N ALA A 40 -18.53 -4.02 -8.38
CA ALA A 40 -18.91 -4.31 -9.77
C ALA A 40 -18.09 -3.50 -10.80
N GLU A 41 -17.75 -2.26 -10.49
CA GLU A 41 -16.95 -1.39 -11.36
C GLU A 41 -15.49 -1.86 -11.39
N ALA A 42 -14.92 -2.15 -10.21
CA ALA A 42 -13.57 -2.69 -10.07
C ALA A 42 -13.43 -4.06 -10.76
N ASP A 43 -14.35 -5.01 -10.54
CA ASP A 43 -14.34 -6.32 -11.21
C ASP A 43 -14.44 -6.16 -12.73
N LYS A 44 -15.31 -5.27 -13.23
CA LYS A 44 -15.39 -4.98 -14.67
C LYS A 44 -14.07 -4.45 -15.23
N LYS A 45 -13.46 -3.44 -14.59
CA LYS A 45 -12.18 -2.88 -15.02
C LYS A 45 -11.05 -3.92 -14.99
N ASN A 46 -10.98 -4.73 -13.94
CA ASN A 46 -9.96 -5.76 -13.81
C ASN A 46 -10.10 -6.90 -14.83
N ARG A 47 -11.33 -7.20 -15.27
CA ARG A 47 -11.60 -8.17 -16.34
C ARG A 47 -11.33 -7.62 -17.74
N ASP A 48 -11.45 -6.31 -17.93
CA ASP A 48 -11.12 -5.61 -19.17
C ASP A 48 -9.60 -5.42 -19.30
N PHE A 49 -8.88 -6.55 -19.33
CA PHE A 49 -7.42 -6.60 -19.25
C PHE A 49 -6.77 -6.33 -20.62
N ASN A 50 -6.50 -5.05 -20.88
CA ASN A 50 -5.98 -4.55 -22.17
C ASN A 50 -4.45 -4.43 -22.24
N VAL A 51 -3.71 -5.09 -21.33
CA VAL A 51 -2.25 -5.11 -21.37
C VAL A 51 -1.80 -6.05 -22.51
N PRO A 52 -0.87 -5.64 -23.39
CA PRO A 52 -0.36 -6.47 -24.47
C PRO A 52 0.65 -7.51 -23.95
N ALA A 53 0.19 -8.43 -23.09
CA ALA A 53 1.03 -9.32 -22.28
C ALA A 53 2.08 -10.14 -23.07
N PRO A 54 1.78 -10.71 -24.26
CA PRO A 54 2.78 -11.46 -25.04
C PRO A 54 3.86 -10.58 -25.68
N GLU A 55 3.65 -9.27 -25.77
CA GLU A 55 4.58 -8.31 -26.38
C GLU A 55 5.50 -7.64 -25.35
N LEU A 56 5.33 -7.95 -24.06
CA LEU A 56 6.16 -7.39 -22.99
C LEU A 56 7.50 -8.14 -22.91
N GLU A 57 8.58 -7.37 -22.89
CA GLU A 57 9.94 -7.87 -22.63
C GLU A 57 10.10 -8.22 -21.14
N ALA A 58 9.64 -7.32 -20.27
CA ALA A 58 9.72 -7.47 -18.83
C ALA A 58 8.67 -6.65 -18.08
N VAL A 59 8.50 -6.98 -16.80
CA VAL A 59 7.74 -6.20 -15.84
C VAL A 59 8.69 -5.64 -14.78
N ILE A 60 8.43 -4.42 -14.34
CA ILE A 60 9.13 -3.73 -13.27
C ILE A 60 8.09 -3.43 -12.19
N LEU A 61 8.21 -4.06 -11.03
CA LEU A 61 7.29 -3.85 -9.92
C LEU A 61 7.92 -2.92 -8.89
N THR A 62 7.28 -1.78 -8.64
CA THR A 62 7.75 -0.76 -7.71
C THR A 62 7.61 -1.22 -6.25
N HIS A 63 6.45 -1.78 -5.90
CA HIS A 63 6.19 -2.28 -4.54
C HIS A 63 5.01 -3.27 -4.48
N GLY A 64 4.85 -3.90 -3.32
CA GLY A 64 3.94 -5.03 -3.11
C GLY A 64 2.47 -4.69 -2.79
N HIS A 65 1.98 -3.46 -2.98
CA HIS A 65 0.55 -3.18 -2.79
C HIS A 65 -0.32 -3.79 -3.89
N TYR A 66 -1.58 -4.07 -3.55
CA TYR A 66 -2.50 -4.78 -4.45
C TYR A 66 -2.81 -4.00 -5.73
N ASP A 67 -2.87 -2.68 -5.66
CA ASP A 67 -3.04 -1.77 -6.78
C ASP A 67 -1.77 -1.51 -7.59
N HIS A 68 -0.68 -2.23 -7.29
CA HIS A 68 0.57 -2.27 -8.08
C HIS A 68 0.95 -3.68 -8.52
N CYS A 69 0.64 -4.73 -7.74
CA CYS A 69 1.00 -6.12 -8.05
C CYS A 69 -0.19 -7.06 -8.33
N GLY A 70 -1.42 -6.65 -7.99
CA GLY A 70 -2.56 -7.55 -7.82
C GLY A 70 -3.04 -8.27 -9.07
N LEU A 71 -2.64 -7.85 -10.27
CA LEU A 71 -2.99 -8.49 -11.54
C LEU A 71 -1.80 -9.16 -12.23
N LEU A 72 -0.62 -9.24 -11.62
CA LEU A 72 0.50 -10.01 -12.16
C LEU A 72 0.14 -11.48 -12.48
N PRO A 73 -0.69 -12.19 -11.66
CA PRO A 73 -1.12 -13.55 -12.02
C PRO A 73 -1.98 -13.58 -13.27
N LEU A 74 -2.84 -12.57 -13.47
CA LEU A 74 -3.65 -12.45 -14.68
C LEU A 74 -2.77 -12.19 -15.91
N LEU A 75 -1.67 -11.43 -15.76
CA LEU A 75 -0.72 -11.17 -16.84
C LEU A 75 -0.15 -12.47 -17.43
N GLY A 76 0.23 -13.43 -16.58
CA GLY A 76 0.71 -14.75 -17.00
C GLY A 76 -0.34 -15.54 -17.77
N LYS A 77 -1.60 -15.51 -17.33
CA LYS A 77 -2.74 -16.15 -18.04
C LYS A 77 -3.00 -15.55 -19.41
N HIS A 78 -2.63 -14.28 -19.60
CA HIS A 78 -2.73 -13.57 -20.87
C HIS A 78 -1.49 -13.74 -21.77
N GLY A 79 -0.55 -14.62 -21.41
CA GLY A 79 0.55 -15.05 -22.27
C GLY A 79 1.90 -14.36 -22.01
N PHE A 80 2.03 -13.61 -20.91
CA PHE A 80 3.34 -13.11 -20.48
C PHE A 80 4.21 -14.23 -19.93
N THR A 81 5.46 -14.31 -20.42
CA THR A 81 6.42 -15.34 -20.03
C THR A 81 7.77 -14.77 -19.57
N GLY A 82 7.94 -13.44 -19.61
CA GLY A 82 9.17 -12.76 -19.24
C GLY A 82 9.41 -12.67 -17.72
N ASN A 83 10.42 -11.88 -17.35
CA ASN A 83 10.82 -11.68 -15.96
C ASN A 83 10.08 -10.50 -15.31
N ILE A 84 9.87 -10.61 -13.99
CA ILE A 84 9.33 -9.54 -13.13
C ILE A 84 10.46 -9.05 -12.22
N TYR A 85 10.94 -7.83 -12.44
CA TYR A 85 12.01 -7.23 -11.66
C TYR A 85 11.43 -6.45 -10.47
N ALA A 86 11.96 -6.72 -9.27
CA ALA A 86 11.54 -6.07 -8.03
C ALA A 86 12.67 -6.11 -6.99
N THR A 87 12.52 -5.42 -5.86
CA THR A 87 13.38 -5.65 -4.69
C THR A 87 13.06 -7.00 -4.02
N PRO A 88 13.99 -7.58 -3.22
CA PRO A 88 13.72 -8.81 -2.48
C PRO A 88 12.48 -8.72 -1.58
N ALA A 89 12.35 -7.64 -0.79
CA ALA A 89 11.21 -7.42 0.08
C ALA A 89 9.90 -7.22 -0.71
N THR A 90 9.94 -6.50 -1.84
CA THR A 90 8.74 -6.33 -2.69
C THR A 90 8.24 -7.66 -3.25
N ARG A 91 9.13 -8.58 -3.66
CA ARG A 91 8.73 -9.94 -4.08
C ARG A 91 7.93 -10.64 -2.99
N ASP A 92 8.41 -10.61 -1.75
CA ASP A 92 7.80 -11.36 -0.64
C ASP A 92 6.47 -10.76 -0.21
N ILE A 93 6.38 -9.42 -0.15
CA ILE A 93 5.11 -8.73 0.09
C ILE A 93 4.12 -8.98 -1.05
N ALA A 94 4.55 -8.89 -2.31
CA ALA A 94 3.69 -9.14 -3.47
C ALA A 94 3.16 -10.58 -3.47
N ASN A 95 3.99 -11.57 -3.16
CA ASN A 95 3.55 -12.96 -3.02
C ASN A 95 2.45 -13.10 -1.96
N LEU A 96 2.66 -12.52 -0.78
CA LEU A 96 1.66 -12.53 0.30
C LEU A 96 0.32 -11.92 -0.16
N VAL A 97 0.37 -10.75 -0.78
CA VAL A 97 -0.81 -10.00 -1.25
C VAL A 97 -1.55 -10.74 -2.36
N MET A 98 -0.82 -11.25 -3.36
CA MET A 98 -1.42 -12.00 -4.48
C MET A 98 -2.05 -13.32 -4.01
N MET A 99 -1.39 -14.04 -3.10
CA MET A 99 -1.92 -15.27 -2.50
C MET A 99 -3.21 -15.02 -1.70
N ASP A 100 -3.24 -13.95 -0.91
CA ASP A 100 -4.45 -13.58 -0.17
C ASP A 100 -5.59 -13.20 -1.11
N SER A 101 -5.31 -12.46 -2.19
CA SER A 101 -6.30 -12.14 -3.22
C SER A 101 -6.87 -13.39 -3.88
N ALA A 102 -6.03 -14.37 -4.26
CA ALA A 102 -6.49 -15.64 -4.83
C ALA A 102 -7.46 -16.38 -3.88
N ARG A 103 -7.12 -16.43 -2.59
CA ARG A 103 -7.97 -17.04 -1.55
C ARG A 103 -9.29 -16.31 -1.35
N ILE A 104 -9.26 -14.97 -1.33
CA ILE A 104 -10.47 -14.15 -1.22
C ILE A 104 -11.38 -14.40 -2.42
N GLN A 105 -10.84 -14.39 -3.64
CA GLN A 105 -11.62 -14.65 -4.85
C GLN A 105 -12.23 -16.06 -4.85
N ALA A 106 -11.50 -17.07 -4.39
CA ALA A 106 -12.01 -18.43 -4.26
C ALA A 106 -13.17 -18.52 -3.25
N ARG A 107 -13.04 -17.89 -2.09
CA ARG A 107 -14.11 -17.82 -1.07
C ARG A 107 -15.34 -17.07 -1.57
N ASP A 108 -15.12 -15.96 -2.28
CA ASP A 108 -16.20 -15.18 -2.89
C ASP A 108 -16.97 -15.99 -3.93
N ARG A 109 -16.27 -16.79 -4.75
CA ARG A 109 -16.91 -17.73 -5.69
C ARG A 109 -17.84 -18.69 -4.94
N GLU A 110 -17.34 -19.31 -3.87
CA GLU A 110 -18.10 -20.28 -3.09
C GLU A 110 -19.34 -19.63 -2.46
N TYR A 111 -19.16 -18.46 -1.86
CA TYR A 111 -20.23 -17.72 -1.20
C TYR A 111 -21.33 -17.28 -2.20
N LEU A 112 -20.94 -16.65 -3.30
CA LEU A 112 -21.87 -16.17 -4.32
C LEU A 112 -22.58 -17.33 -5.03
N SER A 113 -21.89 -18.45 -5.28
CA SER A 113 -22.51 -19.65 -5.84
C SER A 113 -23.60 -20.22 -4.93
N LYS A 114 -23.37 -20.26 -3.60
CA LYS A 114 -24.38 -20.68 -2.63
C LYS A 114 -25.57 -19.73 -2.59
N GLN A 115 -25.33 -18.42 -2.69
CA GLN A 115 -26.42 -17.44 -2.75
C GLN A 115 -27.28 -17.57 -4.00
N ALA A 116 -26.65 -17.71 -5.17
CA ALA A 116 -27.35 -17.89 -6.44
C ALA A 116 -28.20 -19.16 -6.42
N ALA A 117 -27.64 -20.27 -5.89
CA ALA A 117 -28.38 -21.53 -5.74
C ALA A 117 -29.63 -21.37 -4.86
N LYS A 118 -29.56 -20.62 -3.75
CA LYS A 118 -30.72 -20.32 -2.90
C LYS A 118 -31.81 -19.52 -3.61
N LYS A 119 -31.44 -18.71 -4.60
CA LYS A 119 -32.36 -17.89 -5.41
C LYS A 119 -32.83 -18.60 -6.69
N GLY A 120 -32.33 -19.80 -6.98
CA GLY A 120 -32.58 -20.49 -8.25
C GLY A 120 -31.93 -19.80 -9.46
N GLU A 121 -30.91 -18.97 -9.23
CA GLU A 121 -30.22 -18.19 -10.27
C GLU A 121 -29.04 -18.99 -10.86
N THR A 122 -28.75 -18.76 -12.14
CA THR A 122 -27.55 -19.33 -12.78
C THR A 122 -26.31 -18.53 -12.39
N PHE A 123 -25.30 -19.19 -11.81
CA PHE A 123 -24.04 -18.55 -11.39
C PHE A 123 -22.91 -18.79 -12.40
N LYS A 124 -22.30 -17.71 -12.90
CA LYS A 124 -21.23 -17.76 -13.93
C LYS A 124 -19.94 -17.03 -13.55
N TRP A 125 -19.91 -16.34 -12.42
CA TRP A 125 -18.73 -15.58 -12.00
C TRP A 125 -17.59 -16.52 -11.62
N VAL A 126 -16.39 -16.23 -12.10
CA VAL A 126 -15.17 -16.99 -11.80
C VAL A 126 -14.06 -16.05 -11.31
N PRO A 127 -13.19 -16.51 -10.39
CA PRO A 127 -11.97 -15.79 -10.03
C PRO A 127 -11.16 -15.38 -11.26
N LEU A 128 -10.47 -14.24 -11.18
CA LEU A 128 -9.52 -13.78 -12.19
C LEU A 128 -8.34 -14.76 -12.30
N PHE A 129 -7.88 -15.23 -11.15
CA PHE A 129 -6.77 -16.16 -10.99
C PHE A 129 -6.92 -16.99 -9.71
N ASP A 130 -6.13 -18.04 -9.58
CA ASP A 130 -6.06 -18.91 -8.39
C ASP A 130 -4.64 -18.97 -7.80
N GLU A 131 -4.45 -19.74 -6.72
CA GLU A 131 -3.14 -19.86 -6.04
C GLU A 131 -2.06 -20.46 -6.96
N THR A 132 -2.43 -21.32 -7.92
CA THR A 132 -1.48 -21.92 -8.87
C THR A 132 -0.94 -20.86 -9.82
N ASP A 133 -1.81 -19.98 -10.30
CA ASP A 133 -1.42 -18.83 -11.12
C ASP A 133 -0.42 -17.95 -10.35
N VAL A 134 -0.66 -17.70 -9.05
CA VAL A 134 0.26 -16.92 -8.21
C VAL A 134 1.63 -17.60 -8.08
N ILE A 135 1.68 -18.91 -7.83
CA ILE A 135 2.95 -19.66 -7.75
C ILE A 135 3.74 -19.54 -9.05
N GLN A 136 3.07 -19.63 -10.20
CA GLN A 136 3.71 -19.46 -11.51
C GLN A 136 4.29 -18.05 -11.67
N THR A 137 3.55 -17.02 -11.29
CA THR A 137 4.02 -15.63 -11.30
C THR A 137 5.23 -15.41 -10.40
N VAL A 138 5.23 -15.97 -9.19
CA VAL A 138 6.35 -15.82 -8.25
C VAL A 138 7.64 -16.45 -8.83
N ASN A 139 7.54 -17.51 -9.62
CA ASN A 139 8.69 -18.10 -10.31
C ASN A 139 9.30 -17.21 -11.41
N GLN A 140 8.60 -16.16 -11.84
CA GLN A 140 9.11 -15.18 -12.82
C GLN A 140 9.88 -14.02 -12.16
N PHE A 141 9.90 -13.93 -10.83
CA PHE A 141 10.56 -12.82 -10.15
C PHE A 141 12.08 -12.91 -10.21
N VAL A 142 12.71 -11.80 -10.58
CA VAL A 142 14.15 -11.58 -10.48
C VAL A 142 14.38 -10.40 -9.54
N THR A 143 15.01 -10.67 -8.39
CA THR A 143 15.19 -9.65 -7.36
C THR A 143 16.47 -8.86 -7.54
N ILE A 144 16.38 -7.53 -7.49
CA ILE A 144 17.51 -6.59 -7.59
C ILE A 144 17.51 -5.70 -6.34
N SER A 145 18.62 -5.66 -5.61
CA SER A 145 18.78 -4.75 -4.46
C SER A 145 18.88 -3.29 -4.90
N TYR A 146 18.60 -2.38 -3.97
CA TYR A 146 18.80 -0.94 -4.20
C TYR A 146 20.23 -0.61 -4.68
N HIS A 147 20.34 0.40 -5.53
CA HIS A 147 21.60 0.90 -6.11
C HIS A 147 22.42 -0.17 -6.86
N ARG A 148 21.73 -1.14 -7.47
CA ARG A 148 22.33 -2.17 -8.31
C ARG A 148 21.75 -2.08 -9.71
N PRO A 149 22.47 -1.48 -10.68
CA PRO A 149 21.99 -1.40 -12.04
C PRO A 149 21.99 -2.79 -12.71
N ALA A 150 20.91 -3.13 -13.42
CA ALA A 150 20.73 -4.38 -14.14
C ALA A 150 20.19 -4.15 -15.55
N TRP A 151 20.65 -4.94 -16.52
CA TRP A 151 20.10 -4.92 -17.87
C TRP A 151 18.82 -5.75 -17.93
N ILE A 152 17.73 -5.13 -18.34
CA ILE A 152 16.42 -5.78 -18.42
C ILE A 152 15.95 -6.00 -19.87
N GLY A 153 16.71 -5.46 -20.83
CA GLY A 153 16.51 -5.64 -22.27
C GLY A 153 17.56 -4.87 -23.08
N PRO A 154 17.46 -4.86 -24.41
CA PRO A 154 18.42 -4.22 -25.28
C PRO A 154 18.53 -2.72 -25.01
N ASN A 155 19.72 -2.26 -24.61
CA ASN A 155 20.00 -0.85 -24.28
C ASN A 155 19.09 -0.25 -23.18
N VAL A 156 18.47 -1.08 -22.33
CA VAL A 156 17.63 -0.65 -21.21
C VAL A 156 18.19 -1.18 -19.90
N GLN A 157 18.61 -0.27 -19.03
CA GLN A 157 19.12 -0.56 -17.70
C GLN A 157 18.14 -0.05 -16.64
N LEU A 158 17.86 -0.89 -15.64
CA LEU A 158 17.04 -0.59 -14.48
C LEU A 158 17.91 -0.48 -13.24
N GLU A 159 17.66 0.54 -12.43
CA GLU A 159 18.21 0.65 -11.09
C GLU A 159 17.11 1.07 -10.11
N PHE A 160 17.04 0.37 -8.97
CA PHE A 160 16.08 0.66 -7.91
C PHE A 160 16.69 1.57 -6.85
N TYR A 161 15.92 2.54 -6.41
CA TYR A 161 16.20 3.45 -5.30
C TYR A 161 15.05 3.33 -4.30
N ASP A 162 15.31 3.43 -2.99
CA ASP A 162 14.27 3.26 -1.98
C ASP A 162 13.20 4.36 -2.11
N ALA A 163 11.94 3.98 -2.22
CA ALA A 163 10.85 4.96 -2.29
C ALA A 163 10.38 5.43 -0.91
N GLY A 164 10.83 4.78 0.18
CA GLY A 164 10.41 5.08 1.55
C GLY A 164 8.91 4.92 1.81
N HIS A 165 8.20 4.23 0.92
CA HIS A 165 6.74 4.11 0.96
C HIS A 165 6.29 2.91 1.78
N ILE A 166 6.67 1.70 1.37
CA ILE A 166 6.47 0.45 2.12
C ILE A 166 7.77 -0.37 2.19
N LEU A 167 7.81 -1.42 3.01
CA LEU A 167 8.94 -2.35 3.04
C LEU A 167 9.28 -2.87 1.64
N GLY A 168 10.48 -2.53 1.14
CA GLY A 168 10.94 -2.93 -0.19
C GLY A 168 10.50 -2.02 -1.33
N SER A 169 9.69 -1.00 -1.07
CA SER A 169 9.23 -0.07 -2.11
C SER A 169 10.40 0.59 -2.83
N ALA A 170 10.26 0.79 -4.14
CA ALA A 170 11.33 1.31 -4.96
C ALA A 170 10.85 2.25 -6.05
N MET A 171 11.60 3.34 -6.21
CA MET A 171 11.60 4.14 -7.41
C MET A 171 12.45 3.42 -8.47
N ALA A 172 11.88 3.23 -9.65
CA ALA A 172 12.56 2.60 -10.78
C ALA A 172 13.16 3.66 -11.69
N VAL A 173 14.49 3.78 -11.70
CA VAL A 173 15.22 4.62 -12.64
C VAL A 173 15.61 3.78 -13.84
N ILE A 174 15.03 4.11 -14.99
CA ILE A 174 15.26 3.42 -16.26
C ILE A 174 16.15 4.30 -17.12
N THR A 175 17.32 3.78 -17.47
CA THR A 175 18.29 4.44 -18.36
C THR A 175 18.27 3.75 -19.71
N THR A 176 17.96 4.50 -20.76
CA THR A 176 17.96 4.03 -22.15
C THR A 176 19.09 4.67 -22.92
N LYS A 177 19.73 3.92 -23.85
CA LYS A 177 20.82 4.40 -24.69
C LYS A 177 20.56 4.12 -26.16
N ASP A 178 20.90 5.06 -27.05
CA ASP A 178 20.77 4.83 -28.49
C ASP A 178 22.10 4.40 -29.09
N SER A 179 22.07 4.10 -30.39
CA SER A 179 23.24 3.72 -31.17
C SER A 179 24.35 4.77 -31.17
N ASP A 180 24.01 6.04 -30.95
CA ASP A 180 24.96 7.16 -30.92
C ASP A 180 25.44 7.47 -29.48
N GLY A 181 24.98 6.69 -28.50
CA GLY A 181 25.35 6.81 -27.09
C GLY A 181 24.59 7.91 -26.33
N LYS A 182 23.56 8.53 -26.92
CA LYS A 182 22.69 9.48 -26.21
C LYS A 182 21.88 8.71 -25.17
N GLU A 183 21.92 9.22 -23.95
CA GLU A 183 21.23 8.63 -22.79
C GLU A 183 19.96 9.43 -22.49
N VAL A 184 18.85 8.71 -22.25
CA VAL A 184 17.62 9.29 -21.69
C VAL A 184 17.29 8.53 -20.41
N LYS A 185 16.97 9.25 -19.34
CA LYS A 185 16.58 8.64 -18.06
C LYS A 185 15.17 9.01 -17.67
N ILE A 186 14.42 8.00 -17.23
CA ILE A 186 13.04 8.15 -16.77
C ILE A 186 12.94 7.50 -15.41
N ALA A 187 12.44 8.23 -14.43
CA ALA A 187 12.13 7.68 -13.11
C ALA A 187 10.62 7.45 -12.97
N PHE A 188 10.24 6.27 -12.49
CA PHE A 188 8.90 6.00 -11.99
C PHE A 188 9.00 5.90 -10.47
N THR A 189 8.27 6.74 -9.74
CA THR A 189 8.38 6.74 -8.27
C THR A 189 7.70 5.53 -7.64
N GLY A 190 6.73 4.93 -8.34
CA GLY A 190 5.69 4.16 -7.65
C GLY A 190 4.95 5.08 -6.68
N ASP A 191 4.60 4.56 -5.53
CA ASP A 191 4.12 5.39 -4.43
C ASP A 191 5.32 5.98 -3.69
N LEU A 192 5.29 7.29 -3.47
CA LEU A 192 6.39 8.03 -2.85
C LEU A 192 6.16 8.10 -1.34
N GLY A 193 7.16 7.71 -0.58
CA GLY A 193 7.13 7.72 0.87
C GLY A 193 7.28 9.10 1.49
N ARG A 194 6.95 9.16 2.78
CA ARG A 194 7.23 10.31 3.63
C ARG A 194 8.59 10.18 4.29
N LYS A 195 9.19 11.29 4.71
CA LYS A 195 10.38 11.28 5.55
C LYS A 195 10.04 10.96 7.00
N ASN A 196 11.02 10.48 7.75
CA ASN A 196 10.96 10.16 9.18
C ASN A 196 9.85 9.16 9.52
N LYS A 197 9.62 8.18 8.64
CA LYS A 197 8.78 7.03 8.98
C LYS A 197 9.45 6.22 10.10
N ALA A 198 8.63 5.43 10.78
CA ALA A 198 9.06 4.82 12.03
C ALA A 198 9.98 3.60 11.87
N ILE A 199 9.90 2.90 10.73
CA ILE A 199 10.56 1.60 10.53
C ILE A 199 11.50 1.62 9.32
N ILE A 200 11.00 2.16 8.19
CA ILE A 200 11.69 2.11 6.90
C ILE A 200 12.44 3.42 6.63
N ARG A 201 13.43 3.35 5.74
CA ARG A 201 14.25 4.49 5.33
C ARG A 201 13.41 5.59 4.66
N ASP A 202 13.92 6.81 4.73
CA ASP A 202 13.42 7.92 3.94
C ASP A 202 13.57 7.63 2.43
N PRO A 203 12.74 8.25 1.56
CA PRO A 203 12.92 8.14 0.12
C PRO A 203 14.31 8.60 -0.31
N ASP A 204 14.95 7.81 -1.16
CA ASP A 204 16.29 8.11 -1.69
C ASP A 204 16.30 9.37 -2.58
N ILE A 205 17.48 9.96 -2.71
CA ILE A 205 17.76 10.94 -3.77
C ILE A 205 18.22 10.17 -5.01
N ILE A 206 17.42 10.24 -6.08
CA ILE A 206 17.75 9.61 -7.36
C ILE A 206 18.74 10.45 -8.17
N PRO A 207 19.53 9.86 -9.08
CA PRO A 207 20.39 10.62 -9.99
C PRO A 207 19.56 11.53 -10.91
N PRO A 208 20.15 12.58 -11.52
CA PRO A 208 19.47 13.44 -12.47
C PRO A 208 18.84 12.65 -13.62
N VAL A 209 17.55 12.89 -13.88
CA VAL A 209 16.74 12.26 -14.93
C VAL A 209 16.08 13.28 -15.85
N ASP A 210 15.77 12.88 -17.08
CA ASP A 210 15.03 13.73 -18.03
C ASP A 210 13.54 13.80 -17.72
N TYR A 211 12.97 12.71 -17.20
CA TYR A 211 11.52 12.58 -16.97
C TYR A 211 11.24 11.92 -15.62
N ILE A 212 10.21 12.39 -14.94
CA ILE A 212 9.71 11.78 -13.71
C ILE A 212 8.22 11.46 -13.88
N VAL A 213 7.82 10.24 -13.58
CA VAL A 213 6.43 9.81 -13.42
C VAL A 213 6.19 9.64 -11.92
N ILE A 214 5.41 10.54 -11.33
CA ILE A 214 5.21 10.65 -9.88
C ILE A 214 3.73 10.46 -9.51
N GLU A 215 3.48 9.78 -8.39
CA GLU A 215 2.14 9.67 -7.80
C GLU A 215 1.58 11.03 -7.37
N SER A 216 0.27 11.07 -7.09
CA SER A 216 -0.42 12.29 -6.68
C SER A 216 -1.60 12.01 -5.74
N THR A 217 -1.50 10.95 -4.93
CA THR A 217 -2.58 10.49 -4.05
C THR A 217 -3.06 11.62 -3.14
N TYR A 218 -2.12 12.33 -2.53
CA TYR A 218 -2.35 13.49 -1.66
C TYR A 218 -1.99 14.82 -2.33
N GLY A 219 -2.16 14.91 -3.65
CA GLY A 219 -1.82 16.08 -4.45
C GLY A 219 -2.55 17.38 -4.08
N ASN A 220 -3.56 17.36 -3.22
CA ASN A 220 -4.31 18.54 -2.76
C ASN A 220 -4.54 18.60 -1.23
N ARG A 221 -3.80 17.81 -0.45
CA ARG A 221 -3.95 17.76 1.01
C ARG A 221 -2.59 17.72 1.66
N ARG A 222 -2.45 18.32 2.85
CA ARG A 222 -1.23 18.24 3.66
C ARG A 222 -1.47 17.35 4.87
N HIS A 223 -0.46 16.59 5.27
CA HIS A 223 -0.54 15.73 6.45
C HIS A 223 -0.39 16.53 7.75
N GLU A 224 -0.94 15.97 8.83
CA GLU A 224 -0.72 16.43 10.20
C GLU A 224 0.66 15.96 10.71
N GLU A 225 1.22 16.66 11.70
CA GLU A 225 2.50 16.30 12.32
C GLU A 225 2.39 15.01 13.17
N THR A 226 3.37 14.12 13.03
CA THR A 226 3.42 12.79 13.68
C THR A 226 3.56 12.86 15.21
N ASP A 227 4.18 13.91 15.76
CA ASP A 227 4.36 14.05 17.21
C ASP A 227 3.02 14.17 17.96
N ASN A 228 2.05 14.86 17.36
CA ASN A 228 0.70 14.97 17.90
C ASN A 228 -0.01 13.60 17.91
N ALA A 229 0.28 12.75 16.92
CA ALA A 229 -0.29 11.41 16.83
C ALA A 229 0.25 10.45 17.90
N LEU A 230 1.56 10.47 18.17
CA LEU A 230 2.14 9.67 19.25
C LEU A 230 1.62 10.07 20.63
N LYS A 231 1.45 11.38 20.84
CA LYS A 231 0.90 11.91 22.08
C LYS A 231 -0.56 11.48 22.27
N LEU A 232 -1.38 11.60 21.23
CA LEU A 232 -2.76 11.13 21.25
C LEU A 232 -2.86 9.62 21.51
N LEU A 233 -2.00 8.82 20.86
CA LEU A 233 -1.96 7.37 21.06
C LEU A 233 -1.67 7.05 22.53
N ALA A 234 -0.64 7.68 23.11
CA ALA A 234 -0.27 7.50 24.51
C ALA A 234 -1.40 7.89 25.48
N GLU A 235 -1.97 9.08 25.32
CA GLU A 235 -3.06 9.61 26.15
C GLU A 235 -4.26 8.65 26.11
N LYS A 236 -4.67 8.22 24.92
CA LYS A 236 -5.84 7.35 24.74
C LYS A 236 -5.59 5.93 25.23
N THR A 237 -4.35 5.44 25.16
CA THR A 237 -3.97 4.17 25.79
C THR A 237 -4.02 4.25 27.32
N GLN A 238 -3.61 5.36 27.94
CA GLN A 238 -3.72 5.53 29.39
C GLN A 238 -5.19 5.60 29.83
N GLU A 239 -6.05 6.28 29.07
CA GLU A 239 -7.49 6.38 29.36
C GLU A 239 -8.19 5.00 29.34
N ILE A 240 -7.89 4.13 28.37
CA ILE A 240 -8.50 2.78 28.34
C ILE A 240 -8.05 1.93 29.53
N VAL A 241 -6.82 2.14 30.05
CA VAL A 241 -6.33 1.45 31.25
C VAL A 241 -7.10 1.89 32.48
N GLN A 242 -7.31 3.20 32.65
CA GLN A 242 -8.08 3.76 33.76
C GLN A 242 -9.55 3.28 33.74
N ASN A 243 -10.15 3.25 32.55
CA ASN A 243 -11.56 2.88 32.38
C ASN A 243 -11.78 1.37 32.14
N LYS A 244 -10.72 0.55 32.19
CA LYS A 244 -10.75 -0.90 31.88
C LYS A 244 -11.42 -1.21 30.53
N GLY A 245 -11.21 -0.35 29.54
CA GLY A 245 -11.82 -0.39 28.22
C GLY A 245 -10.92 -0.96 27.13
N LYS A 246 -11.43 -1.12 25.91
CA LYS A 246 -10.64 -1.63 24.77
C LYS A 246 -10.34 -0.52 23.77
N MET A 247 -9.17 -0.57 23.14
CA MET A 247 -8.88 0.22 21.93
C MET A 247 -8.88 -0.71 20.73
N ILE A 248 -9.77 -0.46 19.78
CA ILE A 248 -9.90 -1.20 18.53
C ILE A 248 -9.29 -0.35 17.42
N ILE A 249 -8.32 -0.91 16.71
CA ILE A 249 -7.57 -0.23 15.66
C ILE A 249 -7.75 -0.99 14.34
N PRO A 250 -8.66 -0.54 13.46
CA PRO A 250 -8.71 -0.99 12.07
C PRO A 250 -7.43 -0.59 11.35
N ALA A 251 -6.70 -1.56 10.80
CA ALA A 251 -5.43 -1.32 10.11
C ALA A 251 -5.24 -2.25 8.92
N PHE A 252 -4.59 -1.74 7.86
CA PHE A 252 -4.12 -2.60 6.78
C PHE A 252 -3.06 -3.58 7.30
N ALA A 253 -3.11 -4.81 6.78
CA ALA A 253 -2.29 -5.91 7.27
C ALA A 253 -0.79 -5.72 6.97
N VAL A 254 -0.49 -5.05 5.86
CA VAL A 254 0.87 -4.71 5.44
C VAL A 254 1.15 -3.26 5.82
N GLU A 255 2.31 -3.06 6.42
CA GLU A 255 2.87 -1.82 6.92
C GLU A 255 2.11 -1.12 8.06
N ARG A 256 0.85 -0.68 7.86
CA ARG A 256 0.11 0.11 8.87
C ARG A 256 0.06 -0.58 10.22
N THR A 257 -0.19 -1.89 10.23
CA THR A 257 -0.19 -2.69 11.46
C THR A 257 1.18 -2.68 12.13
N GLN A 258 2.26 -2.84 11.35
CA GLN A 258 3.64 -2.89 11.85
C GLN A 258 4.07 -1.54 12.43
N GLU A 259 3.74 -0.42 11.79
CA GLU A 259 4.02 0.92 12.31
C GLU A 259 3.32 1.16 13.65
N ILE A 260 2.03 0.82 13.76
CA ILE A 260 1.28 0.97 15.01
C ILE A 260 1.89 0.11 16.12
N VAL A 261 2.25 -1.15 15.82
CA VAL A 261 2.95 -2.04 16.77
C VAL A 261 4.27 -1.42 17.21
N TYR A 262 5.04 -0.84 16.29
CA TYR A 262 6.30 -0.18 16.60
C TYR A 262 6.11 1.08 17.47
N TYR A 263 5.09 1.89 17.20
CA TYR A 263 4.79 3.05 18.07
C TYR A 263 4.40 2.61 19.48
N PHE A 264 3.63 1.53 19.64
CA PHE A 264 3.37 0.96 20.95
C PHE A 264 4.64 0.46 21.63
N HIS A 265 5.54 -0.18 20.89
CA HIS A 265 6.85 -0.59 21.39
C HIS A 265 7.64 0.61 21.93
N LEU A 266 7.75 1.70 21.15
CA LEU A 266 8.45 2.91 21.56
C LEU A 266 7.85 3.54 22.83
N LEU A 267 6.52 3.62 22.91
CA LEU A 267 5.82 4.17 24.07
C LEU A 267 6.01 3.29 25.32
N ALA A 268 5.99 1.98 25.17
CA ALA A 268 6.19 1.03 26.25
C ALA A 268 7.64 1.01 26.74
N ASP A 269 8.62 1.03 25.82
CA ASP A 269 10.05 1.03 26.16
C ASP A 269 10.45 2.33 26.90
N LYS A 270 9.90 3.47 26.48
CA LYS A 270 10.04 4.76 27.17
C LYS A 270 9.21 4.87 28.46
N LYS A 271 8.43 3.84 28.82
CA LYS A 271 7.51 3.81 29.97
C LYS A 271 6.49 4.95 30.00
N ILE A 272 6.11 5.45 28.82
CA ILE A 272 5.08 6.49 28.66
C ILE A 272 3.69 5.86 28.84
N ILE A 273 3.49 4.63 28.34
CA ILE A 273 2.28 3.84 28.59
C ILE A 273 2.60 2.69 29.56
N PRO A 274 1.62 2.24 30.36
CA PRO A 274 1.78 1.03 31.17
C PRO A 274 1.84 -0.22 30.28
N ASP A 275 2.32 -1.31 30.86
CA ASP A 275 2.27 -2.63 30.21
C ASP A 275 0.80 -3.06 30.02
N ILE A 276 0.36 -3.14 28.76
CA ILE A 276 -1.01 -3.45 28.36
C ILE A 276 -0.97 -4.53 27.26
N PRO A 277 -1.87 -5.54 27.32
CA PRO A 277 -1.99 -6.52 26.24
C PRO A 277 -2.33 -5.87 24.89
N ILE A 278 -1.51 -6.15 23.88
CA ILE A 278 -1.71 -5.70 22.49
C ILE A 278 -1.84 -6.94 21.61
N TYR A 279 -2.94 -7.03 20.87
CA TYR A 279 -3.25 -8.15 19.99
C TYR A 279 -3.24 -7.71 18.54
N VAL A 280 -2.49 -8.42 17.69
CA VAL A 280 -2.60 -8.33 16.24
C VAL A 280 -3.45 -9.49 15.75
N ASP A 281 -4.71 -9.22 15.46
CA ASP A 281 -5.70 -10.23 15.07
C ASP A 281 -5.95 -10.22 13.55
N SER A 282 -4.92 -10.61 12.79
CA SER A 282 -5.01 -10.77 11.35
C SER A 282 -3.95 -11.75 10.86
N PRO A 283 -4.32 -12.92 10.32
CA PRO A 283 -3.35 -13.89 9.78
C PRO A 283 -2.42 -13.27 8.75
N MET A 284 -2.95 -12.39 7.90
CA MET A 284 -2.16 -11.66 6.91
C MET A 284 -1.17 -10.71 7.59
N ALA A 285 -1.56 -10.01 8.65
CA ALA A 285 -0.66 -9.11 9.36
C ALA A 285 0.45 -9.87 10.12
N VAL A 286 0.15 -11.06 10.65
CA VAL A 286 1.16 -11.96 11.23
C VAL A 286 2.20 -12.31 10.16
N ASN A 287 1.75 -12.78 9.00
CA ASN A 287 2.65 -13.17 7.90
C ASN A 287 3.46 -11.98 7.37
N ALA A 288 2.84 -10.81 7.22
CA ALA A 288 3.52 -9.58 6.84
C ALA A 288 4.61 -9.22 7.86
N THR A 289 4.33 -9.36 9.15
CA THR A 289 5.32 -9.09 10.21
C THR A 289 6.52 -10.05 10.13
N SER A 290 6.30 -11.32 9.79
CA SER A 290 7.40 -12.27 9.53
C SER A 290 8.26 -11.84 8.34
N ILE A 291 7.67 -11.26 7.29
CA ILE A 291 8.41 -10.71 6.14
C ILE A 291 9.26 -9.52 6.58
N PHE A 292 8.72 -8.61 7.40
CA PHE A 292 9.50 -7.52 7.98
C PHE A 292 10.76 -8.07 8.68
N GLN A 293 10.62 -9.10 9.52
CA GLN A 293 11.74 -9.67 10.29
C GLN A 293 12.89 -10.23 9.44
N VAL A 294 12.62 -10.67 8.20
CA VAL A 294 13.65 -11.24 7.31
C VAL A 294 14.24 -10.21 6.34
N HIS A 295 13.75 -8.96 6.36
CA HIS A 295 14.26 -7.85 5.54
C HIS A 295 14.77 -6.65 6.35
N PRO A 296 15.70 -6.83 7.30
CA PRO A 296 16.27 -5.73 8.09
C PRO A 296 17.08 -4.74 7.25
N GLU A 297 17.46 -5.09 6.00
CA GLU A 297 18.12 -4.20 5.06
C GLU A 297 17.24 -3.02 4.60
N CYS A 298 15.92 -3.10 4.78
CA CYS A 298 14.99 -2.03 4.44
C CYS A 298 14.77 -1.02 5.59
N TYR A 299 15.31 -1.29 6.78
CA TYR A 299 15.05 -0.47 7.96
C TYR A 299 15.89 0.80 7.97
N ASP A 300 15.34 1.83 8.60
CA ASP A 300 16.14 2.99 8.98
C ASP A 300 17.22 2.61 10.02
N ALA A 301 18.21 3.49 10.20
CA ALA A 301 19.34 3.21 11.08
C ALA A 301 18.93 3.01 12.56
N GLN A 302 17.97 3.78 13.07
CA GLN A 302 17.51 3.67 14.46
C GLN A 302 16.78 2.35 14.70
N THR A 303 15.90 1.96 13.78
CA THR A 303 15.16 0.71 13.82
C THR A 303 16.09 -0.49 13.65
N HIS A 304 17.07 -0.40 12.75
CA HIS A 304 18.09 -1.42 12.56
C HIS A 304 18.94 -1.61 13.83
N GLU A 305 19.37 -0.51 14.46
CA GLU A 305 20.09 -0.55 15.74
C GLU A 305 19.23 -1.13 16.87
N ALA A 306 17.96 -0.75 16.98
CA ALA A 306 17.05 -1.30 17.98
C ALA A 306 16.90 -2.83 17.84
N PHE A 307 16.85 -3.32 16.60
CA PHE A 307 16.77 -4.75 16.29
C PHE A 307 18.07 -5.51 16.65
N LEU A 308 19.24 -4.92 16.39
CA LEU A 308 20.55 -5.55 16.63
C LEU A 308 21.04 -5.45 18.08
N ILE A 309 20.96 -4.26 18.71
CA ILE A 309 21.64 -3.95 19.97
C ILE A 309 20.92 -4.55 21.18
N HIS A 310 19.59 -4.57 21.16
CA HIS A 310 18.82 -4.90 22.36
C HIS A 310 18.35 -6.35 22.44
N HIS A 311 18.51 -7.16 21.38
CA HIS A 311 17.76 -8.42 21.19
C HIS A 311 16.24 -8.26 21.41
N LYS A 312 15.74 -7.01 21.44
CA LYS A 312 14.34 -6.67 21.60
C LYS A 312 13.77 -6.59 20.20
N ASN A 313 13.27 -7.71 19.70
CA ASN A 313 12.44 -7.69 18.51
C ASN A 313 11.29 -6.70 18.74
N PRO A 314 11.19 -5.57 18.02
CA PRO A 314 10.10 -4.60 18.21
C PRO A 314 8.74 -5.21 17.86
N PHE A 315 8.74 -6.31 17.12
CA PHE A 315 7.58 -7.16 16.84
C PHE A 315 7.46 -8.35 17.79
N GLY A 316 8.10 -8.32 18.96
CA GLY A 316 8.13 -9.43 19.91
C GLY A 316 8.28 -9.00 21.37
N PHE A 317 7.89 -7.77 21.72
CA PHE A 317 7.89 -7.32 23.12
C PHE A 317 6.78 -8.02 23.93
N ASN A 318 7.00 -8.23 25.24
CA ASN A 318 6.25 -9.16 26.10
C ASN A 318 4.70 -9.03 26.04
N SER A 319 4.18 -7.84 25.75
CA SER A 319 2.75 -7.53 25.75
C SER A 319 2.06 -7.80 24.40
N LEU A 320 2.84 -8.01 23.33
CA LEU A 320 2.34 -8.21 21.97
C LEU A 320 2.04 -9.68 21.68
N LYS A 321 0.84 -9.95 21.15
CA LYS A 321 0.40 -11.30 20.77
C LYS A 321 -0.18 -11.31 19.36
N PHE A 322 0.30 -12.23 18.53
CA PHE A 322 -0.21 -12.45 17.18
C PHE A 322 -1.25 -13.56 17.17
N ILE A 323 -2.44 -13.28 16.65
CA ILE A 323 -3.56 -14.21 16.64
C ILE A 323 -3.85 -14.66 15.21
N THR A 324 -3.64 -15.95 14.95
CA THR A 324 -4.00 -16.58 13.66
C THR A 324 -5.24 -17.45 13.78
N SER A 325 -5.57 -17.94 14.98
CA SER A 325 -6.71 -18.83 15.24
C SER A 325 -8.05 -18.07 15.30
N VAL A 326 -9.07 -18.62 14.64
CA VAL A 326 -10.45 -18.09 14.72
C VAL A 326 -11.02 -18.25 16.12
N ALA A 327 -10.66 -19.31 16.85
CA ALA A 327 -11.15 -19.54 18.21
C ALA A 327 -10.60 -18.49 19.18
N GLU A 328 -9.30 -18.19 19.09
CA GLU A 328 -8.65 -17.15 19.91
C GLU A 328 -9.20 -15.75 19.58
N SER A 329 -9.37 -15.44 18.29
CA SER A 329 -9.98 -14.17 17.85
C SER A 329 -11.37 -13.94 18.46
N LYS A 330 -12.20 -14.99 18.51
CA LYS A 330 -13.52 -14.92 19.16
C LYS A 330 -13.40 -14.68 20.66
N GLU A 331 -12.46 -15.35 21.31
CA GLU A 331 -12.24 -15.23 22.75
C GLU A 331 -11.84 -13.81 23.17
N LEU A 332 -11.06 -13.09 22.35
CA LEU A 332 -10.71 -11.68 22.61
C LEU A 332 -11.92 -10.77 22.85
N ASN A 333 -13.07 -11.08 22.26
CA ASN A 333 -14.29 -10.30 22.46
C ASN A 333 -14.85 -10.45 23.88
N ASN A 334 -14.62 -11.61 24.51
CA ASN A 334 -15.13 -11.98 25.84
C ASN A 334 -14.18 -11.59 26.98
N ILE A 335 -12.89 -11.34 26.68
CA ILE A 335 -11.92 -10.96 27.71
C ILE A 335 -12.25 -9.55 28.23
N ASP A 336 -12.37 -9.43 29.56
CA ASP A 336 -12.53 -8.15 30.24
C ASP A 336 -11.19 -7.46 30.54
N GLY A 337 -11.24 -6.15 30.73
CA GLY A 337 -10.07 -5.34 31.09
C GLY A 337 -9.40 -4.63 29.90
N PRO A 338 -8.35 -3.86 30.18
CA PRO A 338 -7.73 -3.01 29.19
C PRO A 338 -6.90 -3.80 28.19
N MET A 339 -7.16 -3.60 26.90
CA MET A 339 -6.35 -4.16 25.81
C MET A 339 -6.45 -3.34 24.53
N VAL A 340 -5.47 -3.51 23.66
CA VAL A 340 -5.49 -3.01 22.28
C VAL A 340 -5.69 -4.19 21.33
N ILE A 341 -6.59 -4.04 20.35
CA ILE A 341 -6.81 -5.01 19.28
C ILE A 341 -6.60 -4.30 17.94
N ILE A 342 -5.56 -4.71 17.22
CA ILE A 342 -5.25 -4.25 15.86
C ILE A 342 -5.72 -5.35 14.90
N SER A 343 -6.60 -5.02 13.96
CA SER A 343 -7.17 -6.01 13.04
C SER A 343 -7.42 -5.42 11.66
N ALA A 344 -7.23 -6.25 10.65
CA ALA A 344 -7.69 -5.99 9.28
C ALA A 344 -9.19 -6.32 9.15
N ASP A 345 -9.94 -5.73 8.20
CA ASP A 345 -9.52 -4.76 7.19
C ASP A 345 -9.39 -3.30 7.70
N GLY A 346 -8.52 -2.51 7.05
CA GLY A 346 -8.23 -1.12 7.43
C GLY A 346 -9.41 -0.16 7.33
N MET A 347 -10.43 -0.45 6.52
CA MET A 347 -11.61 0.39 6.31
C MET A 347 -12.88 -0.13 7.01
N CYS A 348 -12.74 -1.15 7.86
CA CYS A 348 -13.84 -1.77 8.61
C CYS A 348 -14.91 -2.49 7.77
N GLU A 349 -14.63 -2.85 6.52
CA GLU A 349 -15.66 -3.45 5.64
C GLU A 349 -15.85 -4.96 5.86
N PHE A 350 -14.76 -5.67 6.14
CA PHE A 350 -14.76 -7.12 6.26
C PHE A 350 -13.61 -7.60 7.16
N GLY A 351 -13.56 -8.92 7.39
CA GLY A 351 -12.51 -9.53 8.21
C GLY A 351 -12.87 -9.57 9.70
N ARG A 352 -11.85 -9.71 10.55
CA ARG A 352 -12.04 -9.87 12.00
C ARG A 352 -12.42 -8.56 12.69
N ILE A 353 -12.06 -7.43 12.09
CA ILE A 353 -12.35 -6.10 12.63
C ILE A 353 -13.85 -5.85 12.81
N THR A 354 -14.69 -6.30 11.88
CA THR A 354 -16.15 -6.13 11.96
C THR A 354 -16.74 -6.90 13.13
N HIS A 355 -16.19 -8.07 13.47
CA HIS A 355 -16.56 -8.80 14.68
C HIS A 355 -16.16 -8.05 15.95
N HIS A 356 -14.94 -7.49 16.01
CA HIS A 356 -14.53 -6.70 17.17
C HIS A 356 -15.39 -5.43 17.34
N LEU A 357 -15.72 -4.74 16.25
CA LEU A 357 -16.59 -3.57 16.28
C LEU A 357 -18.00 -3.93 16.77
N ALA A 358 -18.64 -4.96 16.18
CA ALA A 358 -19.98 -5.40 16.59
C ALA A 358 -20.08 -5.73 18.10
N ASN A 359 -19.02 -6.28 18.69
CA ASN A 359 -19.00 -6.68 20.10
C ASN A 359 -18.67 -5.54 21.09
N ASN A 360 -18.15 -4.40 20.62
CA ASN A 360 -17.56 -3.39 21.51
C ASN A 360 -17.99 -1.95 21.22
N ILE A 361 -18.56 -1.65 20.06
CA ILE A 361 -18.88 -0.27 19.66
C ILE A 361 -19.98 0.38 20.52
N GLU A 362 -20.83 -0.42 21.15
CA GLU A 362 -21.89 0.06 22.05
C GLU A 362 -21.40 0.29 23.49
N LYS A 363 -20.12 0.00 23.79
CA LYS A 363 -19.55 0.19 25.12
C LYS A 363 -18.86 1.56 25.18
N PRO A 364 -19.22 2.44 26.14
CA PRO A 364 -18.61 3.77 26.26
C PRO A 364 -17.15 3.72 26.75
N SER A 365 -16.70 2.59 27.31
CA SER A 365 -15.29 2.37 27.65
C SER A 365 -14.43 2.05 26.42
N THR A 366 -15.03 1.73 25.27
CA THR A 366 -14.31 1.41 24.03
C THR A 366 -13.87 2.67 23.31
N LYS A 367 -12.66 2.62 22.76
CA LYS A 367 -12.16 3.58 21.78
C LYS A 367 -11.97 2.88 20.45
N VAL A 368 -12.39 3.50 19.36
CA VAL A 368 -12.08 3.05 18.00
C VAL A 368 -11.13 4.07 17.38
N LEU A 369 -9.91 3.64 17.07
CA LEU A 369 -8.86 4.50 16.53
C LEU A 369 -8.67 4.22 15.04
N LEU A 370 -9.13 5.15 14.21
CA LEU A 370 -9.01 5.10 12.76
C LEU A 370 -7.63 5.67 12.34
N VAL A 371 -6.78 4.84 11.74
CA VAL A 371 -5.37 5.16 11.44
C VAL A 371 -5.05 5.18 9.94
N GLY A 372 -6.06 5.22 9.09
CA GLY A 372 -5.91 5.17 7.63
C GLY A 372 -7.01 5.91 6.91
N PHE A 373 -6.88 5.97 5.59
CA PHE A 373 -7.91 6.55 4.73
C PHE A 373 -9.20 5.72 4.77
N MET A 374 -10.34 6.40 4.89
CA MET A 374 -11.67 5.79 4.86
C MET A 374 -12.38 6.20 3.57
N ALA A 375 -12.54 5.26 2.65
CA ALA A 375 -13.25 5.49 1.39
C ALA A 375 -14.74 5.80 1.64
N GLU A 376 -15.37 6.54 0.71
CA GLU A 376 -16.80 6.81 0.77
C GLU A 376 -17.62 5.50 0.82
N ASP A 377 -18.79 5.56 1.45
CA ASP A 377 -19.72 4.45 1.65
C ASP A 377 -19.23 3.27 2.53
N THR A 378 -18.03 3.33 3.12
CA THR A 378 -17.52 2.31 4.05
C THR A 378 -18.04 2.48 5.49
N LEU A 379 -18.12 1.40 6.27
CA LEU A 379 -18.37 1.45 7.71
C LEU A 379 -17.35 2.36 8.40
N GLY A 380 -16.07 2.27 8.06
CA GLY A 380 -15.02 3.12 8.60
C GLY A 380 -15.30 4.61 8.38
N ARG A 381 -15.84 5.00 7.21
CA ARG A 381 -16.25 6.38 6.92
C ARG A 381 -17.45 6.83 7.74
N ARG A 382 -18.44 5.96 7.95
CA ARG A 382 -19.61 6.26 8.79
C ARG A 382 -19.20 6.49 10.25
N LEU A 383 -18.26 5.68 10.75
CA LEU A 383 -17.63 5.89 12.06
C LEU A 383 -16.85 7.20 12.11
N GLN A 384 -16.04 7.48 11.08
CA GLN A 384 -15.29 8.73 10.96
C GLN A 384 -16.21 9.96 11.02
N ASN A 385 -17.38 9.88 10.37
CA ASN A 385 -18.41 10.92 10.38
C ASN A 385 -19.17 11.01 11.72
N LYS A 386 -18.85 10.15 12.69
CA LYS A 386 -19.49 10.07 14.01
C LYS A 386 -21.00 9.86 13.93
N GLU A 387 -21.44 9.04 12.97
CA GLU A 387 -22.83 8.59 12.90
C GLU A 387 -23.22 7.90 14.22
N GLN A 388 -24.42 8.22 14.73
CA GLN A 388 -24.88 7.71 16.03
C GLN A 388 -25.30 6.24 15.97
N GLU A 389 -25.67 5.76 14.78
CA GLU A 389 -26.05 4.37 14.54
C GLU A 389 -25.42 3.87 13.24
N VAL A 390 -24.83 2.67 13.29
CA VAL A 390 -24.22 2.03 12.13
C VAL A 390 -24.72 0.61 11.99
N LYS A 391 -24.63 0.07 10.78
CA LYS A 391 -25.09 -1.29 10.47
C LYS A 391 -23.89 -2.22 10.33
N ILE A 392 -23.83 -3.27 11.16
CA ILE A 392 -22.77 -4.29 11.12
C ILE A 392 -23.46 -5.66 11.07
N PHE A 393 -23.05 -6.53 10.14
CA PHE A 393 -23.69 -7.84 9.90
C PHE A 393 -25.21 -7.83 9.69
N GLY A 394 -25.77 -6.70 9.26
CA GLY A 394 -27.21 -6.56 9.05
C GLY A 394 -27.98 -5.99 10.26
N GLU A 395 -27.32 -5.82 11.40
CA GLU A 395 -27.89 -5.34 12.65
C GLU A 395 -27.47 -3.90 12.91
N TRP A 396 -28.38 -3.12 13.53
CA TRP A 396 -28.09 -1.74 13.93
C TRP A 396 -27.42 -1.72 15.29
N HIS A 397 -26.33 -0.96 15.39
CA HIS A 397 -25.58 -0.75 16.62
C HIS A 397 -25.53 0.73 16.98
N GLN A 398 -25.71 1.05 18.26
CA GLN A 398 -25.51 2.42 18.76
C GLN A 398 -24.02 2.71 18.96
N VAL A 399 -23.50 3.75 18.33
CA VAL A 399 -22.11 4.16 18.49
C VAL A 399 -21.94 4.92 19.79
N ARG A 400 -21.57 4.19 20.86
CA ARG A 400 -21.24 4.76 22.17
C ARG A 400 -19.74 4.81 22.44
N ALA A 401 -18.97 4.04 21.70
CA ALA A 401 -17.51 4.09 21.71
C ALA A 401 -17.02 5.47 21.23
N GLU A 402 -15.90 5.92 21.81
CA GLU A 402 -15.23 7.13 21.34
C GLU A 402 -14.54 6.84 20.00
N ILE A 403 -14.94 7.54 18.93
CA ILE A 403 -14.29 7.43 17.62
C ILE A 403 -13.20 8.48 17.51
N LEU A 404 -11.98 8.01 17.29
CA LEU A 404 -10.76 8.79 17.17
C LEU A 404 -10.18 8.62 15.76
N GLN A 405 -9.42 9.61 15.32
CA GLN A 405 -8.74 9.56 14.04
C GLN A 405 -7.31 10.08 14.19
N ILE A 406 -6.36 9.37 13.57
CA ILE A 406 -5.02 9.85 13.33
C ILE A 406 -4.77 9.79 11.83
N ASN A 407 -4.60 10.97 11.21
CA ASN A 407 -4.25 11.08 9.79
C ASN A 407 -2.75 11.07 9.56
N ALA A 408 -1.96 11.35 10.59
CA ALA A 408 -0.52 11.56 10.50
C ALA A 408 0.28 10.33 10.07
N PHE A 409 -0.32 9.13 10.04
CA PHE A 409 0.43 7.92 9.74
C PHE A 409 0.46 7.54 8.25
N SER A 410 -0.22 8.25 7.34
CA SER A 410 -0.21 7.91 5.89
C SER A 410 1.18 7.52 5.35
N ALA A 411 1.25 6.48 4.52
CA ALA A 411 2.51 6.02 3.92
C ALA A 411 2.91 6.83 2.67
N HIS A 412 1.99 7.61 2.11
CA HIS A 412 2.23 8.43 0.90
C HIS A 412 2.65 9.85 1.26
N ALA A 413 3.58 10.40 0.51
CA ALA A 413 3.93 11.82 0.53
C ALA A 413 2.72 12.69 0.19
N ASP A 414 2.57 13.79 0.93
CA ASP A 414 1.67 14.85 0.50
C ASP A 414 2.27 15.73 -0.62
N TYR A 415 1.50 16.67 -1.17
CA TYR A 415 1.97 17.55 -2.24
C TYR A 415 3.18 18.40 -1.83
N PHE A 416 3.31 18.74 -0.54
CA PHE A 416 4.40 19.56 -0.02
C PHE A 416 5.66 18.70 0.11
N GLU A 417 5.55 17.54 0.75
CA GLU A 417 6.63 16.55 0.90
C GLU A 417 7.13 16.05 -0.47
N SER A 418 6.22 15.81 -1.42
CA SER A 418 6.56 15.41 -2.80
C SER A 418 7.35 16.51 -3.51
N ARG A 419 6.99 17.78 -3.31
CA ARG A 419 7.72 18.92 -3.86
C ARG A 419 9.08 19.11 -3.18
N GLU A 420 9.17 18.95 -1.86
CA GLU A 420 10.44 18.96 -1.14
C GLU A 420 11.39 17.86 -1.62
N TRP A 421 10.86 16.66 -1.91
CA TRP A 421 11.64 15.59 -2.51
C TRP A 421 12.12 15.98 -3.92
N LEU A 422 11.24 16.48 -4.79
CA LEU A 422 11.63 16.95 -6.13
C LEU A 422 12.73 18.02 -6.09
N ASP A 423 12.62 18.99 -5.17
CA ASP A 423 13.63 20.04 -5.01
C ASP A 423 14.98 19.48 -4.57
N SER A 424 14.96 18.49 -3.68
CA SER A 424 16.18 17.85 -3.16
C SER A 424 16.95 17.04 -4.20
N LEU A 425 16.34 16.73 -5.35
CA LEU A 425 17.03 16.07 -6.46
C LEU A 425 18.03 16.99 -7.17
N GLU A 426 17.91 18.32 -7.02
CA GLU A 426 18.73 19.32 -7.72
C GLU A 426 18.94 18.94 -9.20
N ASN A 427 17.83 18.69 -9.92
CA ASN A 427 17.86 18.06 -11.25
C ASN A 427 17.68 19.09 -12.41
N PRO A 428 18.75 19.74 -12.90
CA PRO A 428 18.66 20.72 -13.99
C PRO A 428 18.34 20.10 -15.35
N LYS A 429 18.38 18.76 -15.48
CA LYS A 429 18.07 18.05 -16.73
C LYS A 429 16.59 17.71 -16.87
N LEU A 430 15.79 17.91 -15.82
CA LEU A 430 14.38 17.55 -15.81
C LEU A 430 13.62 18.33 -16.89
N LYS A 431 13.05 17.60 -17.84
CA LYS A 431 12.25 18.15 -18.94
C LYS A 431 10.76 18.18 -18.59
N THR A 432 10.23 17.09 -18.05
CA THR A 432 8.78 16.94 -17.78
C THR A 432 8.53 16.10 -16.53
N ILE A 433 7.53 16.51 -15.75
CA ILE A 433 6.93 15.70 -14.68
C ILE A 433 5.56 15.21 -15.16
N PHE A 434 5.32 13.91 -15.05
CA PHE A 434 4.04 13.26 -15.33
C PHE A 434 3.36 12.86 -14.03
N LEU A 435 2.15 13.36 -13.80
CA LEU A 435 1.34 12.99 -12.64
C LEU A 435 0.45 11.79 -12.98
N VAL A 436 0.56 10.75 -12.16
CA VAL A 436 -0.28 9.52 -12.16
C VAL A 436 -0.84 9.30 -10.75
N HIS A 437 -1.63 8.24 -10.55
CA HIS A 437 -2.04 7.74 -9.23
C HIS A 437 -2.60 8.84 -8.33
N GLY A 438 -3.76 9.36 -8.73
CA GLY A 438 -4.40 10.50 -8.07
C GLY A 438 -5.69 10.90 -8.75
N GLU A 439 -6.63 11.42 -7.97
CA GLU A 439 -7.90 11.91 -8.51
C GLU A 439 -7.73 13.21 -9.31
N PRO A 440 -8.63 13.54 -10.26
CA PRO A 440 -8.49 14.72 -11.12
C PRO A 440 -8.32 16.04 -10.34
N LYS A 441 -9.02 16.19 -9.21
CA LYS A 441 -8.91 17.38 -8.35
C LYS A 441 -7.56 17.48 -7.66
N ALA A 442 -7.00 16.35 -7.19
CA ALA A 442 -5.68 16.29 -6.59
C ALA A 442 -4.60 16.62 -7.62
N GLN A 443 -4.68 16.01 -8.81
CA GLN A 443 -3.73 16.23 -9.90
C GLN A 443 -3.78 17.66 -10.46
N THR A 444 -4.97 18.24 -10.58
CA THR A 444 -5.11 19.64 -11.03
C THR A 444 -4.45 20.60 -10.06
N TYR A 445 -4.71 20.43 -8.76
CA TYR A 445 -4.08 21.26 -7.73
C TYR A 445 -2.56 21.07 -7.73
N PHE A 446 -2.08 19.82 -7.74
CA PHE A 446 -0.65 19.55 -7.66
C PHE A 446 0.10 20.07 -8.89
N THR A 447 -0.50 19.96 -10.09
CA THR A 447 0.03 20.57 -11.32
C THR A 447 0.21 22.08 -11.16
N GLN A 448 -0.83 22.77 -10.69
CA GLN A 448 -0.75 24.21 -10.47
C GLN A 448 0.32 24.57 -9.42
N TYR A 449 0.33 23.84 -8.31
CA TYR A 449 1.29 24.05 -7.22
C TYR A 449 2.75 23.86 -7.69
N LEU A 450 3.05 22.81 -8.45
CA LEU A 450 4.40 22.60 -8.99
C LEU A 450 4.79 23.69 -10.00
N ASN A 451 3.86 24.11 -10.88
CA ASN A 451 4.10 25.20 -11.82
C ASN A 451 4.41 26.52 -11.10
N GLU A 452 3.68 26.85 -10.03
CA GLU A 452 3.91 28.03 -9.20
C GLU A 452 5.27 27.98 -8.45
N ASN A 453 5.82 26.78 -8.27
CA ASN A 453 7.10 26.53 -7.59
C ASN A 453 8.26 26.22 -8.57
N GLY A 454 8.13 26.58 -9.86
CA GLY A 454 9.24 26.59 -10.81
C GLY A 454 9.38 25.36 -11.71
N TYR A 455 8.49 24.37 -11.61
CA TYR A 455 8.45 23.23 -12.52
C TYR A 455 7.62 23.59 -13.75
N ASN A 456 8.27 23.90 -14.87
CA ASN A 456 7.59 24.52 -16.02
C ASN A 456 6.77 23.57 -16.92
N ASP A 457 7.01 22.26 -16.87
CA ASP A 457 6.31 21.28 -17.70
C ASP A 457 5.80 20.10 -16.85
N VAL A 458 4.61 20.28 -16.28
CA VAL A 458 3.91 19.28 -15.48
C VAL A 458 2.65 18.82 -16.23
N LYS A 459 2.50 17.51 -16.42
CA LYS A 459 1.43 16.92 -17.23
C LYS A 459 0.68 15.85 -16.45
N THR A 460 -0.65 15.98 -16.37
CA THR A 460 -1.50 14.87 -15.93
C THR A 460 -1.60 13.79 -17.02
N VAL A 461 -1.31 12.55 -16.64
CA VAL A 461 -1.37 11.40 -17.56
C VAL A 461 -2.83 11.01 -17.80
N LYS A 462 -3.17 10.76 -19.07
CA LYS A 462 -4.50 10.32 -19.50
C LYS A 462 -4.45 8.85 -19.91
N TYR A 463 -5.49 8.10 -19.57
CA TYR A 463 -5.61 6.69 -19.94
C TYR A 463 -5.47 6.50 -21.46
N GLY A 464 -4.60 5.58 -21.88
CA GLY A 464 -4.34 5.23 -23.28
C GLY A 464 -3.64 6.30 -24.11
N ARG A 465 -3.42 7.51 -23.59
CA ARG A 465 -2.72 8.57 -24.33
C ARG A 465 -1.22 8.29 -24.34
N THR A 466 -0.64 8.33 -25.54
CA THR A 466 0.80 8.18 -25.72
C THR A 466 1.52 9.52 -25.63
N TYR A 467 2.60 9.54 -24.83
CA TYR A 467 3.54 10.63 -24.66
C TYR A 467 4.87 10.21 -25.28
N LYS A 468 5.45 11.06 -26.14
CA LYS A 468 6.78 10.84 -26.72
C LYS A 468 7.82 11.52 -25.85
N LEU A 469 8.95 10.84 -25.63
CA LEU A 469 10.06 11.31 -24.82
C LEU A 469 11.28 11.44 -25.75
N ASP A 470 11.88 12.64 -25.80
CA ASP A 470 12.87 13.09 -26.81
C ASP A 470 14.29 13.31 -26.23
#